data_AF-A0A1H3I395-F1
#
_entry.id   AF-A0A1H3I395-F1
#
_cell.length_a   1.000
_cell.length_b   1.000
_cell.length_c   1.000
_cell.angle_alpha   90.00
_cell.angle_beta   90.00
_cell.angle_gamma   90.00
#
_symmetry.space_group_name_H-M   'P 1'
#
loop_
_entity.id
_entity.type
_entity.pdbx_description
1 polymer ?
#
loop_
_entity_poly.entity_id
_entity_poly.type
_entity_poly.pdbx_seq_one_letter_code
_entity_poly.pdbx_strand_id
1 'polypeptide(L)'
;MPAPMTSPGADAPFEDVGQPAPVPPNPELAAAEDVARAAAEDEARPGDDPIGSPVLTLDTEAGAPVGAHVGIEAEGPHAVTHYFESNYPGYVGWRWAVTVASVGPGEPVTVSEVVLLPGPSALTAPEWVPWNQRVRPGDLGAGDLLPTTADDPRLAPGYLTSDDPAVEEVAHEVGLGRKRVLSLEGRLEAADRWHSGDFGPRADIAKLAPGACGTCGFFLKLAGSMGGAFGVCANELAPADGRVVSVEFGCGAHSEVEVDTSSTVPVAEVVYDDATLDFEPRG
;
A
#
# COMPACT_ATOMS: atom_id res chain seq x y z
N MET A 1 25.27 24.16 -8.67
CA MET A 1 24.52 23.08 -7.98
C MET A 1 25.50 22.40 -7.06
N PRO A 2 25.36 22.49 -5.71
CA PRO A 2 26.23 21.73 -4.83
C PRO A 2 25.98 20.23 -5.04
N ALA A 3 27.03 19.43 -4.96
CA ALA A 3 26.97 17.98 -5.12
C ALA A 3 26.12 17.34 -4.01
N PRO A 4 25.38 16.25 -4.29
CA PRO A 4 24.66 15.52 -3.26
C PRO A 4 25.64 14.99 -2.20
N MET A 5 25.30 15.20 -0.93
CA MET A 5 26.07 14.67 0.19
C MET A 5 25.72 13.20 0.39
N THR A 6 26.27 12.32 -0.44
CA THR A 6 26.29 10.87 -0.15
C THR A 6 27.40 10.62 0.86
N SER A 7 27.03 10.40 2.12
CA SER A 7 27.95 9.89 3.15
C SER A 7 28.42 8.49 2.74
N PRO A 8 29.71 8.28 2.43
CA PRO A 8 30.23 6.95 2.17
C PRO A 8 30.24 6.21 3.52
N GLY A 9 29.38 5.22 3.69
CA GLY A 9 29.34 4.38 4.89
C GLY A 9 27.96 4.17 5.53
N ALA A 10 26.90 4.84 5.06
CA ALA A 10 25.54 4.59 5.57
C ALA A 10 25.03 3.17 5.26
N ASP A 11 25.58 2.51 4.22
CA ASP A 11 25.21 1.15 3.80
C ASP A 11 26.16 0.07 4.33
N ALA A 12 27.13 0.41 5.19
CA ALA A 12 27.99 -0.60 5.79
C ALA A 12 27.18 -1.38 6.86
N PRO A 13 27.10 -2.72 6.78
CA PRO A 13 26.46 -3.52 7.83
C PRO A 13 27.14 -3.24 9.16
N PHE A 14 26.35 -2.99 10.21
CA PHE A 14 26.86 -2.93 11.57
C PHE A 14 27.48 -4.30 11.90
N GLU A 15 28.79 -4.34 12.15
CA GLU A 15 29.45 -5.59 12.54
C GLU A 15 28.86 -6.06 13.87
N ASP A 16 28.25 -7.24 13.86
CA ASP A 16 27.71 -7.90 15.05
C ASP A 16 28.88 -8.35 15.93
N VAL A 17 29.30 -7.47 16.83
CA VAL A 17 30.24 -7.77 17.90
C VAL A 17 29.48 -8.61 18.92
N GLY A 18 29.40 -9.91 18.66
CA GLY A 18 28.52 -10.86 19.35
C GLY A 18 28.39 -10.61 20.86
N GLN A 19 27.17 -10.81 21.36
CA GLN A 19 26.76 -10.45 22.72
C GLN A 19 27.68 -11.09 23.78
N PRO A 20 28.26 -10.32 24.71
CA PRO A 20 29.11 -10.87 25.77
C PRO A 20 28.34 -11.90 26.60
N ALA A 21 29.06 -12.89 27.13
CA ALA A 21 28.44 -13.94 27.95
C ALA A 21 27.68 -13.32 29.14
N PRO A 22 26.47 -13.81 29.46
CA PRO A 22 25.64 -13.21 30.49
C PRO A 22 26.35 -13.31 31.85
N VAL A 23 26.58 -12.14 32.45
CA VAL A 23 27.14 -12.03 33.80
C VAL A 23 25.98 -12.19 34.79
N PRO A 24 26.11 -13.01 35.85
CA PRO A 24 25.07 -13.09 36.86
C PRO A 24 24.84 -11.72 37.51
N PRO A 25 23.58 -11.33 37.77
CA PRO A 25 23.28 -10.03 38.35
C PRO A 25 23.87 -9.91 39.75
N ASN A 26 24.36 -8.71 40.08
CA ASN A 26 24.81 -8.39 41.43
C ASN A 26 23.64 -8.57 42.41
N PRO A 27 23.78 -9.38 43.48
CA PRO A 27 22.67 -9.71 44.38
C PRO A 27 22.10 -8.50 45.13
N GLU A 28 22.93 -7.48 45.42
CA GLU A 28 22.47 -6.24 46.07
C GLU A 28 21.57 -5.44 45.13
N LEU A 29 21.96 -5.33 43.86
CA LEU A 29 21.18 -4.65 42.84
C LEU A 29 19.93 -5.46 42.45
N ALA A 30 20.04 -6.77 42.34
CA ALA A 30 18.90 -7.66 42.07
C ALA A 30 17.83 -7.61 43.18
N ALA A 31 18.22 -7.30 44.42
CA ALA A 31 17.31 -7.11 45.55
C ALA A 31 16.70 -5.69 45.62
N ALA A 32 17.14 -4.75 44.78
CA ALA A 32 16.71 -3.35 44.80
C ALA A 32 15.39 -3.10 44.02
N GLU A 33 14.47 -4.07 44.01
CA GLU A 33 13.18 -3.94 43.33
C GLU A 33 12.39 -2.72 43.84
N ASP A 34 12.39 -2.47 45.15
CA ASP A 34 11.64 -1.34 45.73
C ASP A 34 12.14 0.02 45.22
N VAL A 35 13.46 0.17 45.07
CA VAL A 35 14.08 1.39 44.51
C VAL A 35 13.66 1.55 43.06
N ALA A 36 13.73 0.47 42.29
CA ALA A 36 13.35 0.47 40.88
C ALA A 36 11.85 0.75 40.67
N ARG A 37 10.99 0.12 41.46
CA ARG A 37 9.53 0.32 41.44
C ARG A 37 9.17 1.76 41.79
N ALA A 38 9.76 2.29 42.86
CA ALA A 38 9.50 3.67 43.27
C ALA A 38 9.87 4.67 42.16
N ALA A 39 10.97 4.41 41.43
CA ALA A 39 11.37 5.24 40.30
C ALA A 39 10.41 5.16 39.11
N ALA A 40 9.97 3.95 38.74
CA ALA A 40 8.95 3.78 37.70
C ALA A 40 7.62 4.44 38.08
N GLU A 41 7.20 4.32 39.34
CA GLU A 41 5.96 4.94 39.83
C GLU A 41 6.06 6.46 39.88
N ASP A 42 7.23 7.02 40.21
CA ASP A 42 7.48 8.46 40.19
C ASP A 42 7.40 9.01 38.76
N GLU A 43 8.07 8.36 37.80
CA GLU A 43 8.04 8.72 36.38
C GLU A 43 6.64 8.57 35.77
N ALA A 44 5.88 7.56 36.22
CA ALA A 44 4.52 7.33 35.71
C ALA A 44 3.47 8.29 36.28
N ARG A 45 3.80 9.11 37.29
CA ARG A 45 2.86 10.09 37.82
C ARG A 45 2.59 11.17 36.77
N PRO A 46 1.32 11.56 36.56
CA PRO A 46 1.03 12.77 35.81
C PRO A 46 1.62 13.95 36.59
N GLY A 47 2.63 14.63 36.04
CA GLY A 47 3.10 15.89 36.61
C GLY A 47 2.22 17.07 36.19
N ASP A 48 2.45 18.23 36.80
CA ASP A 48 1.73 19.47 36.51
C ASP A 48 2.22 20.19 35.23
N ASP A 49 3.26 19.69 34.56
CA ASP A 49 3.84 20.29 33.36
C ASP A 49 3.16 19.74 32.08
N PRO A 50 2.44 20.56 31.31
CA PRO A 50 1.76 20.13 30.08
C PRO A 50 2.71 19.69 28.95
N ILE A 51 4.03 19.89 29.09
CA ILE A 51 5.04 19.51 28.08
C ILE A 51 5.95 18.39 28.60
N GLY A 52 6.26 18.38 29.90
CA GLY A 52 7.21 17.45 30.53
C GLY A 52 6.60 16.22 31.20
N SER A 53 5.29 16.21 31.47
CA SER A 53 4.62 15.06 32.10
C SER A 53 4.28 13.97 31.10
N PRO A 54 4.19 12.70 31.56
CA PRO A 54 3.61 11.64 30.74
C PRO A 54 2.22 12.08 30.27
N VAL A 55 2.00 12.09 28.95
CA VAL A 55 0.68 12.33 28.31
C VAL A 55 -0.32 11.21 28.64
N LEU A 56 0.14 10.18 29.34
CA LEU A 56 -0.58 8.96 29.63
C LEU A 56 -1.17 9.03 31.04
N THR A 57 -2.40 9.55 31.13
CA THR A 57 -3.20 9.44 32.35
C THR A 57 -4.01 8.15 32.28
N LEU A 58 -3.80 7.26 33.25
CA LEU A 58 -4.77 6.22 33.56
C LEU A 58 -5.91 6.86 34.35
N ASP A 59 -7.15 6.61 33.95
CA ASP A 59 -8.29 6.89 34.83
C ASP A 59 -8.06 6.14 36.14
N THR A 60 -8.17 6.82 37.28
CA THR A 60 -7.75 6.33 38.61
C THR A 60 -8.48 5.06 39.07
N GLU A 61 -9.53 4.63 38.38
CA GLU A 61 -10.21 3.35 38.59
C GLU A 61 -9.54 2.15 37.87
N ALA A 62 -8.61 2.40 36.93
CA ALA A 62 -7.97 1.37 36.10
C ALA A 62 -6.71 0.72 36.72
N GLY A 63 -6.30 1.14 37.93
CA GLY A 63 -5.13 0.60 38.64
C GLY A 63 -3.85 1.43 38.48
N ALA A 64 -2.74 0.94 39.05
CA ALA A 64 -1.46 1.64 39.00
C ALA A 64 -0.80 1.51 37.60
N PRO A 65 -0.14 2.56 37.07
CA PRO A 65 0.55 2.50 35.77
C PRO A 65 1.68 1.47 35.67
N VAL A 66 2.32 1.17 36.81
CA VAL A 66 3.40 0.19 36.94
C VAL A 66 2.81 -1.11 37.47
N GLY A 67 2.95 -2.18 36.70
CA GLY A 67 2.39 -3.49 36.99
C GLY A 67 3.34 -4.43 37.74
N ALA A 68 3.17 -5.73 37.50
CA ALA A 68 3.97 -6.77 38.13
C ALA A 68 5.44 -6.66 37.75
N HIS A 69 6.34 -7.01 38.67
CA HIS A 69 7.75 -7.21 38.34
C HIS A 69 7.89 -8.50 37.52
N VAL A 70 8.50 -8.40 36.34
CA VAL A 70 8.54 -9.50 35.35
C VAL A 70 9.95 -10.02 35.07
N GLY A 71 10.97 -9.40 35.66
CA GLY A 71 12.34 -9.90 35.58
C GLY A 71 13.40 -8.85 35.82
N ILE A 72 14.65 -9.31 35.73
CA ILE A 72 15.84 -8.48 35.79
C ILE A 72 16.81 -8.89 34.69
N GLU A 73 17.64 -7.94 34.25
CA GLU A 73 18.76 -8.17 33.35
C GLU A 73 20.02 -7.49 33.89
N ALA A 74 21.15 -8.18 33.80
CA ALA A 74 22.43 -7.66 34.27
C ALA A 74 23.09 -6.84 33.15
N GLU A 75 23.27 -5.53 33.38
CA GLU A 75 24.00 -4.63 32.47
C GLU A 75 25.52 -4.69 32.72
N GLY A 76 25.93 -5.22 33.88
CA GLY A 76 27.31 -5.41 34.28
C GLY A 76 27.45 -5.64 35.79
N PRO A 77 28.67 -5.54 36.35
CA PRO A 77 28.91 -5.75 37.79
C PRO A 77 28.25 -4.69 38.69
N HIS A 78 27.97 -3.52 38.13
CA HIS A 78 27.53 -2.31 38.84
C HIS A 78 26.15 -1.80 38.43
N ALA A 79 25.44 -2.52 37.56
CA ALA A 79 24.12 -2.12 37.07
C ALA A 79 23.22 -3.32 36.77
N VAL A 80 21.94 -3.20 37.13
CA VAL A 80 20.88 -4.18 36.85
C VAL A 80 19.64 -3.42 36.39
N THR A 81 19.00 -3.91 35.33
CA THR A 81 17.73 -3.40 34.83
C THR A 81 16.59 -4.23 35.38
N HIS A 82 15.65 -3.61 36.09
CA HIS A 82 14.41 -4.22 36.55
C HIS A 82 13.29 -3.95 35.56
N TYR A 83 12.51 -4.98 35.23
CA TYR A 83 11.37 -4.87 34.34
C TYR A 83 10.04 -4.99 35.09
N PHE A 84 9.11 -4.08 34.81
CA PHE A 84 7.73 -4.13 35.28
C PHE A 84 6.75 -4.06 34.12
N GLU A 85 5.60 -4.72 34.19
CA GLU A 85 4.56 -4.57 33.16
C GLU A 85 4.07 -3.12 33.06
N SER A 86 3.77 -2.66 31.86
CA SER A 86 3.05 -1.41 31.64
C SER A 86 1.55 -1.68 31.68
N ASN A 87 0.83 -0.98 32.55
CA ASN A 87 -0.63 -1.04 32.59
C ASN A 87 -1.31 0.04 31.72
N TYR A 88 -0.54 0.83 30.96
CA TYR A 88 -1.12 1.81 30.06
C TYR A 88 -1.86 1.14 28.90
N PRO A 89 -3.11 1.52 28.58
CA PRO A 89 -3.89 0.90 27.51
C PRO A 89 -3.25 1.02 26.12
N GLY A 90 -2.46 2.07 25.88
CA GLY A 90 -1.72 2.27 24.63
C GLY A 90 -0.42 1.48 24.51
N TYR A 91 0.02 0.82 25.58
CA TYR A 91 1.33 0.17 25.70
C TYR A 91 1.19 -1.31 26.09
N VAL A 92 0.19 -1.98 25.53
CA VAL A 92 -0.03 -3.42 25.77
C VAL A 92 1.23 -4.21 25.38
N GLY A 93 1.73 -5.00 26.31
CA GLY A 93 2.94 -5.81 26.13
C GLY A 93 4.27 -5.06 26.31
N TRP A 94 4.23 -3.75 26.60
CA TRP A 94 5.42 -2.97 26.95
C TRP A 94 5.78 -3.14 28.43
N ARG A 95 7.01 -2.77 28.77
CA ARG A 95 7.57 -2.90 30.11
C ARG A 95 8.29 -1.62 30.50
N TRP A 96 8.12 -1.21 31.75
CA TRP A 96 9.03 -0.26 32.38
C TRP A 96 10.37 -0.96 32.59
N ALA A 97 11.44 -0.38 32.09
CA ALA A 97 12.81 -0.81 32.32
C ALA A 97 13.48 0.24 33.19
N VAL A 98 13.92 -0.18 34.37
CA VAL A 98 14.54 0.71 35.36
C VAL A 98 15.93 0.20 35.68
N THR A 99 16.93 0.94 35.23
CA THR A 99 18.32 0.60 35.47
C THR A 99 18.75 1.20 36.79
N VAL A 100 19.08 0.34 37.75
CA VAL A 100 19.68 0.73 39.04
C VAL A 100 21.17 0.42 39.03
N ALA A 101 21.95 1.26 39.69
CA ALA A 101 23.40 1.16 39.74
C ALA A 101 23.95 1.45 41.14
N SER A 102 25.12 0.89 41.45
CA SER A 102 25.90 1.21 42.65
C SER A 102 27.39 1.21 42.33
N VAL A 103 28.12 2.14 42.95
CA VAL A 103 29.57 2.30 42.75
C VAL A 103 30.41 1.26 43.51
N GLY A 104 29.81 0.47 44.41
CA GLY A 104 30.50 -0.60 45.11
C GLY A 104 29.72 -1.18 46.31
N PRO A 105 30.25 -2.23 46.96
CA PRO A 105 29.57 -2.86 48.09
C PRO A 105 29.34 -1.87 49.25
N GLY A 106 28.08 -1.75 49.70
CA GLY A 106 27.69 -0.88 50.82
C GLY A 106 27.51 0.60 50.45
N GLU A 107 27.68 0.95 49.18
CA GLU A 107 27.35 2.27 48.64
C GLU A 107 25.89 2.31 48.19
N PRO A 108 25.22 3.47 48.25
CA PRO A 108 23.79 3.56 47.96
C PRO A 108 23.48 3.14 46.52
N VAL A 109 22.40 2.38 46.35
CA VAL A 109 21.82 2.08 45.05
C VAL A 109 21.08 3.32 44.53
N THR A 110 21.42 3.75 43.32
CA THR A 110 20.82 4.90 42.63
C THR A 110 20.13 4.47 41.34
N VAL A 111 19.17 5.25 40.86
CA VAL A 111 18.53 5.06 39.55
C VAL A 111 19.34 5.78 38.49
N SER A 112 19.69 5.07 37.41
CA SER A 112 20.37 5.62 36.25
C SER A 112 19.38 6.14 35.21
N GLU A 113 18.35 5.33 34.90
CA GLU A 113 17.31 5.68 33.93
C GLU A 113 16.01 4.93 34.20
N VAL A 114 14.91 5.51 33.74
CA VAL A 114 13.58 4.91 33.71
C VAL A 114 13.05 5.11 32.29
N VAL A 115 12.77 4.01 31.59
CA VAL A 115 12.27 4.05 30.21
C VAL A 115 11.16 3.03 30.00
N LEU A 116 10.27 3.31 29.06
CA LEU A 116 9.21 2.39 28.64
C LEU A 116 9.63 1.72 27.33
N LEU A 117 9.86 0.41 27.36
CA LEU A 117 10.37 -0.36 26.23
C LEU A 117 9.37 -1.43 25.75
N PRO A 118 9.35 -1.76 24.46
CA PRO A 118 8.51 -2.84 23.95
C PRO A 118 9.00 -4.18 24.50
N GLY A 119 8.10 -4.92 25.15
CA GLY A 119 8.35 -6.30 25.54
C GLY A 119 8.12 -7.27 24.37
N PRO A 120 8.34 -8.59 24.59
CA PRO A 120 8.21 -9.61 23.55
C PRO A 120 6.82 -9.74 22.92
N SER A 121 5.79 -9.24 23.59
CA SER A 121 4.41 -9.23 23.12
C SER A 121 3.91 -7.82 22.74
N ALA A 122 4.79 -6.83 22.74
CA ALA A 122 4.43 -5.47 22.36
C ALA A 122 4.19 -5.37 20.85
N LEU A 123 3.16 -4.62 20.46
CA LEU A 123 2.98 -4.20 19.08
C LEU A 123 3.94 -3.06 18.78
N THR A 124 4.95 -3.33 17.96
CA THR A 124 5.90 -2.33 17.45
C THR A 124 5.47 -1.83 16.08
N ALA A 125 5.95 -0.64 15.72
CA ALA A 125 5.73 -0.12 14.38
C ALA A 125 6.36 -1.07 13.33
N PRO A 126 5.71 -1.25 12.17
CA PRO A 126 6.32 -1.99 11.07
C PRO A 126 7.60 -1.27 10.60
N GLU A 127 8.42 -2.00 9.86
CA GLU A 127 9.61 -1.42 9.25
C GLU A 127 9.25 -0.23 8.37
N TRP A 128 10.06 0.83 8.45
CA TRP A 128 9.84 2.03 7.68
C TRP A 128 10.07 1.77 6.19
N VAL A 129 9.10 2.15 5.35
CA VAL A 129 9.18 2.00 3.89
C VAL A 129 9.37 3.37 3.23
N PRO A 130 10.39 3.55 2.35
CA PRO A 130 10.57 4.76 1.55
C PRO A 130 9.29 5.20 0.82
N TRP A 131 9.07 6.52 0.71
CA TRP A 131 7.85 7.05 0.09
C TRP A 131 7.65 6.54 -1.34
N ASN A 132 8.71 6.42 -2.13
CA ASN A 132 8.68 5.98 -3.53
C ASN A 132 8.31 4.50 -3.68
N GLN A 133 8.46 3.71 -2.62
CA GLN A 133 8.01 2.31 -2.55
C GLN A 133 6.58 2.20 -1.99
N ARG A 134 6.04 3.28 -1.43
CA ARG A 134 4.66 3.35 -0.92
C ARG A 134 3.64 3.76 -1.97
N VAL A 135 4.05 4.48 -3.02
CA VAL A 135 3.15 4.98 -4.08
C VAL A 135 2.54 3.81 -4.85
N ARG A 136 1.21 3.80 -4.96
CA ARG A 136 0.40 2.83 -5.67
C ARG A 136 -0.29 3.45 -6.90
N PRO A 137 -0.73 2.62 -7.85
CA PRO A 137 -1.58 3.09 -8.95
C PRO A 137 -2.82 3.82 -8.40
N GLY A 138 -3.04 5.05 -8.86
CA GLY A 138 -4.17 5.89 -8.43
C GLY A 138 -3.85 6.89 -7.32
N ASP A 139 -2.67 6.82 -6.69
CA ASP A 139 -2.30 7.74 -5.61
C ASP A 139 -1.97 9.16 -6.10
N LEU A 140 -1.68 9.33 -7.39
CA LEU A 140 -1.31 10.62 -7.97
C LEU A 140 -2.56 11.45 -8.28
N GLY A 141 -2.62 12.65 -7.72
CA GLY A 141 -3.62 13.68 -7.98
C GLY A 141 -3.10 14.85 -8.81
N ALA A 142 -3.91 15.91 -8.88
CA ALA A 142 -3.57 17.11 -9.62
C ALA A 142 -2.43 17.88 -8.94
N GLY A 143 -1.32 18.07 -9.66
CA GLY A 143 -0.14 18.79 -9.18
C GLY A 143 0.95 17.91 -8.57
N ASP A 144 0.69 16.62 -8.38
CA ASP A 144 1.70 15.69 -7.87
C ASP A 144 2.79 15.42 -8.92
N LEU A 145 4.03 15.32 -8.45
CA LEU A 145 5.19 15.02 -9.27
C LEU A 145 5.76 13.67 -8.86
N LEU A 146 5.75 12.70 -9.79
CA LEU A 146 6.41 11.42 -9.63
C LEU A 146 7.64 11.35 -10.55
N PRO A 147 8.85 11.68 -10.03
CA PRO A 147 10.05 11.65 -10.84
C PRO A 147 10.45 10.21 -11.18
N THR A 148 10.78 9.96 -12.44
CA THR A 148 11.40 8.71 -12.89
C THR A 148 12.88 8.70 -12.57
N THR A 149 13.44 7.53 -12.27
CA THR A 149 14.90 7.37 -12.10
C THR A 149 15.64 7.65 -13.42
N ALA A 150 16.96 7.88 -13.32
CA ALA A 150 17.79 8.11 -14.50
C ALA A 150 17.79 6.89 -15.44
N ASP A 151 17.86 5.69 -14.84
CA ASP A 151 18.01 4.40 -15.50
C ASP A 151 16.73 3.54 -15.41
N ASP A 152 15.55 4.17 -15.48
CA ASP A 152 14.27 3.44 -15.51
C ASP A 152 14.21 2.53 -16.77
N PRO A 153 14.17 1.20 -16.62
CA PRO A 153 14.26 0.26 -17.75
C PRO A 153 13.08 0.37 -18.72
N ARG A 154 11.95 0.94 -18.27
CA ARG A 154 10.75 1.16 -19.08
C ARG A 154 10.94 2.30 -20.07
N LEU A 155 12.01 3.09 -19.95
CA LEU A 155 12.27 4.25 -20.79
C LEU A 155 13.59 4.08 -21.57
N ALA A 156 13.53 4.37 -22.87
CA ALA A 156 14.71 4.47 -23.73
C ALA A 156 14.95 5.93 -24.14
N PRO A 157 16.21 6.37 -24.31
CA PRO A 157 16.50 7.66 -24.92
C PRO A 157 15.90 7.76 -26.34
N GLY A 158 15.17 8.84 -26.62
CA GLY A 158 14.44 8.99 -27.89
C GLY A 158 15.31 9.20 -29.11
N TYR A 159 16.63 9.38 -28.97
CA TYR A 159 17.55 9.47 -30.12
C TYR A 159 18.12 8.11 -30.55
N LEU A 160 17.86 7.05 -29.78
CA LEU A 160 18.25 5.69 -30.15
C LEU A 160 17.19 5.09 -31.07
N THR A 161 17.64 4.28 -32.04
CA THR A 161 16.75 3.52 -32.91
C THR A 161 15.87 2.58 -32.09
N SER A 162 14.56 2.74 -32.25
CA SER A 162 13.51 1.88 -31.77
C SER A 162 13.06 0.93 -32.88
N ASP A 163 12.61 -0.24 -32.46
CA ASP A 163 11.90 -1.24 -33.26
C ASP A 163 10.39 -0.92 -33.45
N ASP A 164 9.89 0.19 -32.92
CA ASP A 164 8.49 0.59 -33.00
C ASP A 164 8.35 1.76 -34.00
N PRO A 165 7.65 1.59 -35.13
CA PRO A 165 7.50 2.63 -36.14
C PRO A 165 6.89 3.94 -35.62
N ALA A 166 5.96 3.89 -34.66
CA ALA A 166 5.36 5.11 -34.09
C ALA A 166 6.30 5.80 -33.09
N VAL A 167 7.26 5.07 -32.52
CA VAL A 167 8.35 5.68 -31.76
C VAL A 167 9.34 6.33 -32.70
N GLU A 168 9.74 5.65 -33.77
CA GLU A 168 10.68 6.18 -34.77
C GLU A 168 10.23 7.50 -35.40
N GLU A 169 8.93 7.61 -35.69
CA GLU A 169 8.31 8.83 -36.23
C GLU A 169 8.58 10.06 -35.35
N VAL A 170 8.48 9.91 -34.02
CA VAL A 170 8.61 11.03 -33.06
C VAL A 170 9.97 11.11 -32.38
N ALA A 171 10.79 10.06 -32.49
CA ALA A 171 12.14 9.94 -31.92
C ALA A 171 13.13 10.86 -32.67
N HIS A 172 13.01 10.90 -33.99
CA HIS A 172 13.98 11.56 -34.86
C HIS A 172 13.58 12.98 -35.31
N GLU A 173 12.48 13.53 -34.78
CA GLU A 173 12.14 14.94 -35.00
C GLU A 173 13.15 15.85 -34.29
N VAL A 174 14.14 16.36 -35.04
CA VAL A 174 15.21 17.22 -34.52
C VAL A 174 14.61 18.46 -33.85
N GLY A 175 14.80 18.57 -32.53
CA GLY A 175 14.36 19.70 -31.70
C GLY A 175 12.90 19.65 -31.23
N LEU A 176 12.11 18.66 -31.68
CA LEU A 176 10.69 18.49 -31.37
C LEU A 176 10.36 17.10 -30.77
N GLY A 177 11.28 16.13 -30.89
CA GLY A 177 11.09 14.77 -30.40
C GLY A 177 11.18 14.63 -28.88
N ARG A 178 10.67 13.50 -28.37
CA ARG A 178 10.67 13.21 -26.93
C ARG A 178 12.07 12.83 -26.45
N LYS A 179 12.54 13.41 -25.34
CA LYS A 179 13.83 13.06 -24.72
C LYS A 179 13.94 11.57 -24.38
N ARG A 180 12.83 10.98 -23.92
CA ARG A 180 12.68 9.57 -23.62
C ARG A 180 11.37 9.06 -24.19
N VAL A 181 11.38 7.83 -24.66
CA VAL A 181 10.24 7.09 -25.22
C VAL A 181 10.11 5.76 -24.48
N LEU A 182 8.97 5.08 -24.63
CA LEU A 182 8.76 3.79 -23.99
C LEU A 182 9.70 2.74 -24.62
N SER A 183 10.48 2.05 -23.80
CA SER A 183 11.34 0.95 -24.24
C SER A 183 10.50 -0.27 -24.65
N LEU A 184 11.14 -1.29 -25.22
CA LEU A 184 10.49 -2.58 -25.46
C LEU A 184 9.94 -3.18 -24.15
N GLU A 185 10.72 -3.12 -23.07
CA GLU A 185 10.31 -3.60 -21.75
C GLU A 185 9.09 -2.84 -21.23
N GLY A 186 9.09 -1.51 -21.31
CA GLY A 186 7.94 -0.70 -20.93
C GLY A 186 6.68 -1.01 -21.75
N ARG A 187 6.83 -1.33 -23.04
CA ARG A 187 5.72 -1.77 -23.90
C ARG A 187 5.20 -3.15 -23.50
N LEU A 188 6.09 -4.10 -23.22
CA LEU A 188 5.72 -5.45 -22.81
C LEU A 188 5.02 -5.45 -21.44
N GLU A 189 5.52 -4.69 -20.46
CA GLU A 189 4.86 -4.53 -19.17
C GLU A 189 3.47 -3.89 -19.30
N ALA A 190 3.33 -2.87 -20.15
CA ALA A 190 2.03 -2.26 -20.42
C ALA A 190 1.08 -3.26 -21.10
N ALA A 191 1.57 -4.01 -22.10
CA ALA A 191 0.79 -5.03 -22.80
C ALA A 191 0.28 -6.11 -21.84
N ASP A 192 1.14 -6.63 -20.97
CA ASP A 192 0.77 -7.66 -20.00
C ASP A 192 -0.31 -7.15 -19.03
N ARG A 193 -0.13 -5.95 -18.46
CA ARG A 193 -1.10 -5.33 -17.56
C ARG A 193 -2.44 -5.04 -18.24
N TRP A 194 -2.44 -4.58 -19.50
CA TRP A 194 -3.68 -4.30 -20.22
C TRP A 194 -4.41 -5.57 -20.66
N HIS A 195 -3.67 -6.60 -21.10
CA HIS A 195 -4.24 -7.87 -21.52
C HIS A 195 -4.81 -8.67 -20.33
N SER A 196 -4.19 -8.58 -19.15
CA SER A 196 -4.67 -9.24 -17.93
C SER A 196 -5.70 -8.43 -17.13
N GLY A 197 -5.89 -7.15 -17.48
CA GLY A 197 -6.80 -6.24 -16.78
C GLY A 197 -8.27 -6.37 -17.19
N ASP A 198 -9.09 -5.46 -16.65
CA ASP A 198 -10.56 -5.46 -16.79
C ASP A 198 -11.06 -5.29 -18.24
N PHE A 199 -10.20 -4.82 -19.13
CA PHE A 199 -10.47 -4.65 -20.57
C PHE A 199 -9.64 -5.60 -21.44
N GLY A 200 -9.24 -6.72 -20.86
CA GLY A 200 -8.59 -7.84 -21.54
C GLY A 200 -9.58 -8.92 -22.00
N PRO A 201 -9.14 -9.90 -22.82
CA PRO A 201 -10.00 -10.96 -23.35
C PRO A 201 -10.64 -11.86 -22.28
N ARG A 202 -10.02 -11.94 -21.09
CA ARG A 202 -10.49 -12.80 -20.00
C ARG A 202 -11.44 -12.10 -19.02
N ALA A 203 -11.76 -10.82 -19.24
CA ALA A 203 -12.75 -10.11 -18.45
C ALA A 203 -14.12 -10.78 -18.60
N ASP A 204 -14.92 -10.80 -17.53
CA ASP A 204 -16.22 -11.49 -17.56
C ASP A 204 -17.19 -10.87 -18.58
N ILE A 205 -17.15 -9.54 -18.74
CA ILE A 205 -17.92 -8.85 -19.78
C ILE A 205 -17.49 -9.27 -21.20
N ALA A 206 -16.20 -9.54 -21.42
CA ALA A 206 -15.69 -9.97 -22.72
C ALA A 206 -16.16 -11.38 -23.06
N LYS A 207 -16.20 -12.29 -22.08
CA LYS A 207 -16.69 -13.67 -22.27
C LYS A 207 -18.17 -13.73 -22.66
N LEU A 208 -18.96 -12.75 -22.22
CA LEU A 208 -20.39 -12.64 -22.48
C LEU A 208 -20.72 -11.71 -23.66
N ALA A 209 -19.70 -11.12 -24.28
CA ALA A 209 -19.89 -10.19 -25.36
C ALA A 209 -20.35 -10.90 -26.65
N PRO A 210 -21.21 -10.26 -27.45
CA PRO A 210 -21.63 -10.79 -28.75
C PRO A 210 -20.50 -10.75 -29.80
N GLY A 211 -19.45 -9.96 -29.58
CA GLY A 211 -18.32 -9.81 -30.50
C GLY A 211 -17.11 -9.15 -29.84
N ALA A 212 -15.96 -9.28 -30.49
CA ALA A 212 -14.69 -8.73 -30.03
C ALA A 212 -14.44 -7.32 -30.62
N CYS A 213 -13.69 -6.50 -29.90
CA CYS A 213 -13.35 -5.14 -30.29
C CYS A 213 -12.64 -5.08 -31.65
N GLY A 214 -11.86 -6.10 -32.01
CA GLY A 214 -11.18 -6.17 -33.31
C GLY A 214 -12.10 -6.13 -34.53
N THR A 215 -13.38 -6.48 -34.36
CA THR A 215 -14.42 -6.40 -35.40
C THR A 215 -15.40 -5.25 -35.16
N CYS A 216 -15.32 -4.57 -34.02
CA CYS A 216 -16.24 -3.50 -33.65
C CYS A 216 -15.90 -2.19 -34.40
N GLY A 217 -16.92 -1.55 -34.98
CA GLY A 217 -16.77 -0.25 -35.66
C GLY A 217 -16.37 0.92 -34.74
N PHE A 218 -16.53 0.77 -33.42
CA PHE A 218 -16.10 1.76 -32.43
C PHE A 218 -14.66 1.59 -31.94
N PHE A 219 -13.90 0.65 -32.51
CA PHE A 219 -12.53 0.36 -32.10
C PHE A 219 -11.51 1.22 -32.86
N LEU A 220 -10.81 2.09 -32.12
CA LEU A 220 -9.74 2.93 -32.64
C LEU A 220 -8.38 2.28 -32.33
N LYS A 221 -7.66 1.80 -33.35
CA LYS A 221 -6.35 1.15 -33.14
C LYS A 221 -5.32 2.12 -32.56
N LEU A 222 -4.49 1.63 -31.64
CA LEU A 222 -3.28 2.35 -31.23
C LEU A 222 -2.28 2.40 -32.40
N ALA A 223 -1.41 3.41 -32.39
CA ALA A 223 -0.31 3.50 -33.33
C ALA A 223 0.83 2.53 -32.98
N GLY A 224 1.69 2.25 -33.95
CA GLY A 224 2.94 1.53 -33.74
C GLY A 224 2.77 0.05 -33.43
N SER A 225 3.74 -0.52 -32.73
CA SER A 225 3.82 -1.97 -32.45
C SER A 225 2.64 -2.49 -31.59
N MET A 226 2.02 -1.62 -30.80
CA MET A 226 0.90 -1.97 -29.92
C MET A 226 -0.44 -2.12 -30.66
N GLY A 227 -0.57 -1.53 -31.86
CA GLY A 227 -1.83 -1.46 -32.62
C GLY A 227 -2.37 -2.80 -33.10
N GLY A 228 -1.54 -3.86 -33.10
CA GLY A 228 -1.97 -5.22 -33.43
C GLY A 228 -2.81 -5.88 -32.33
N ALA A 229 -2.61 -5.50 -31.06
CA ALA A 229 -3.22 -6.14 -29.91
C ALA A 229 -4.15 -5.22 -29.10
N PHE A 230 -4.03 -3.90 -29.27
CA PHE A 230 -4.74 -2.91 -28.45
C PHE A 230 -5.27 -1.73 -29.25
N GLY A 231 -6.34 -1.13 -28.74
CA GLY A 231 -6.98 0.08 -29.24
C GLY A 231 -7.71 0.82 -28.13
N VAL A 232 -8.49 1.83 -28.49
CA VAL A 232 -9.36 2.60 -27.59
C VAL A 232 -10.80 2.41 -28.04
N CYS A 233 -11.71 2.21 -27.08
CA CYS A 233 -13.14 2.23 -27.37
C CYS A 233 -13.64 3.67 -27.47
N ALA A 234 -14.40 3.98 -28.53
CA ALA A 234 -14.99 5.30 -28.76
C ALA A 234 -16.53 5.30 -28.71
N ASN A 235 -17.12 4.30 -28.07
CA ASN A 235 -18.56 4.24 -27.87
C ASN A 235 -18.91 4.78 -26.49
N GLU A 236 -19.53 5.96 -26.42
CA GLU A 236 -19.93 6.64 -25.17
C GLU A 236 -20.84 5.79 -24.26
N LEU A 237 -21.56 4.82 -24.85
CA LEU A 237 -22.44 3.91 -24.11
C LEU A 237 -21.72 2.66 -23.59
N ALA A 238 -20.51 2.39 -24.09
CA ALA A 238 -19.73 1.25 -23.64
C ALA A 238 -19.05 1.56 -22.30
N PRO A 239 -18.92 0.58 -21.39
CA PRO A 239 -18.20 0.76 -20.12
C PRO A 239 -16.70 1.01 -20.32
N ALA A 240 -16.18 0.77 -21.53
CA ALA A 240 -14.79 0.95 -21.88
C ALA A 240 -14.50 2.26 -22.64
N ASP A 241 -15.48 3.17 -22.78
CA ASP A 241 -15.28 4.44 -23.49
C ASP A 241 -14.04 5.20 -23.00
N GLY A 242 -13.20 5.63 -23.94
CA GLY A 242 -11.94 6.32 -23.65
C GLY A 242 -10.87 5.47 -22.95
N ARG A 243 -11.07 4.15 -22.82
CA ARG A 243 -10.10 3.22 -22.21
C ARG A 243 -9.35 2.43 -23.26
N VAL A 244 -8.12 2.05 -22.94
CA VAL A 244 -7.37 1.07 -23.73
C VAL A 244 -8.02 -0.30 -23.54
N VAL A 245 -8.32 -0.97 -24.65
CA VAL A 245 -8.95 -2.30 -24.70
C VAL A 245 -8.10 -3.25 -25.55
N SER A 246 -8.10 -4.52 -25.20
CA SER A 246 -7.55 -5.56 -26.08
C SER A 246 -8.40 -5.70 -27.35
N VAL A 247 -7.78 -6.05 -28.47
CA VAL A 247 -8.48 -6.42 -29.71
C VAL A 247 -9.43 -7.61 -29.51
N GLU A 248 -9.16 -8.45 -28.51
CA GLU A 248 -9.97 -9.61 -28.14
C GLU A 248 -10.96 -9.32 -26.99
N PHE A 249 -10.95 -8.12 -26.42
CA PHE A 249 -11.98 -7.68 -25.47
C PHE A 249 -13.33 -7.57 -26.17
N GLY A 250 -14.44 -7.62 -25.44
CA GLY A 250 -15.78 -7.40 -25.99
C GLY A 250 -16.72 -6.80 -24.97
N CYS A 251 -17.80 -6.18 -25.44
CA CYS A 251 -18.89 -5.73 -24.57
C CYS A 251 -20.23 -5.79 -25.30
N GLY A 252 -21.33 -5.65 -24.55
CA GLY A 252 -22.70 -5.63 -25.10
C GLY A 252 -23.05 -4.41 -25.96
N ALA A 253 -22.17 -3.41 -26.03
CA ALA A 253 -22.33 -2.22 -26.88
C ALA A 253 -21.52 -2.32 -28.19
N HIS A 254 -21.33 -3.56 -28.70
CA HIS A 254 -20.70 -3.81 -29.99
C HIS A 254 -21.51 -3.17 -31.14
N SER A 255 -20.83 -2.68 -32.19
CA SER A 255 -21.49 -2.00 -33.31
C SER A 255 -22.44 -2.89 -34.13
N GLU A 256 -22.31 -4.20 -33.96
CA GLU A 256 -23.08 -5.23 -34.66
C GLU A 256 -24.03 -6.00 -33.71
N VAL A 257 -24.33 -5.45 -32.52
CA VAL A 257 -25.36 -6.07 -31.67
C VAL A 257 -26.72 -5.95 -32.34
N GLU A 258 -27.33 -7.10 -32.58
CA GLU A 258 -28.72 -7.22 -33.01
C GLU A 258 -29.56 -7.69 -31.82
N VAL A 259 -30.68 -7.00 -31.57
CA VAL A 259 -31.66 -7.44 -30.56
C VAL A 259 -32.77 -8.17 -31.30
N ASP A 260 -33.06 -9.40 -30.89
CA ASP A 260 -34.25 -10.09 -31.36
C ASP A 260 -35.48 -9.35 -30.83
N THR A 261 -36.20 -8.71 -31.75
CA THR A 261 -37.44 -7.96 -31.45
C THR A 261 -38.68 -8.84 -31.52
N SER A 262 -38.51 -10.15 -31.72
CA SER A 262 -39.62 -11.09 -31.70
C SER A 262 -40.29 -11.10 -30.31
N SER A 263 -41.60 -10.90 -30.30
CA SER A 263 -42.38 -10.91 -29.07
C SER A 263 -42.41 -12.33 -28.51
N THR A 264 -41.83 -12.52 -27.33
CA THR A 264 -42.02 -13.75 -26.53
C THR A 264 -43.46 -13.92 -26.03
N VAL A 265 -44.31 -12.89 -26.15
CA VAL A 265 -45.75 -13.06 -25.92
C VAL A 265 -46.32 -13.81 -27.12
N PRO A 266 -46.86 -15.03 -26.93
CA PRO A 266 -47.59 -15.69 -28.00
C PRO A 266 -48.79 -14.82 -28.32
N VAL A 267 -48.75 -14.15 -29.47
CA VAL A 267 -49.91 -13.47 -30.02
C VAL A 267 -50.85 -14.58 -30.45
N ALA A 268 -51.87 -14.86 -29.64
CA ALA A 268 -52.97 -15.70 -30.07
C ALA A 268 -53.56 -15.06 -31.34
N GLU A 269 -53.85 -15.88 -32.36
CA GLU A 269 -54.54 -15.39 -33.56
C GLU A 269 -55.78 -14.60 -33.16
N VAL A 270 -56.06 -13.51 -33.89
CA VAL A 270 -57.28 -12.73 -33.68
C VAL A 270 -58.46 -13.66 -33.97
N VAL A 271 -59.07 -14.20 -32.92
CA VAL A 271 -60.30 -14.99 -33.02
C VAL A 271 -61.43 -14.02 -33.31
N TYR A 272 -61.89 -14.00 -34.55
CA TYR A 272 -63.17 -13.39 -34.89
C TYR A 272 -64.28 -14.33 -34.44
N ASP A 273 -65.15 -13.86 -33.55
CA ASP A 273 -66.37 -14.56 -33.18
C ASP A 273 -67.39 -14.37 -34.31
N ASP A 274 -67.48 -15.35 -35.20
CA ASP A 274 -68.46 -15.43 -36.28
C ASP A 274 -69.79 -16.05 -35.84
N ALA A 275 -69.90 -16.50 -34.57
CA ALA A 275 -71.12 -17.07 -34.01
C ALA A 275 -72.08 -16.00 -33.47
N THR A 276 -71.61 -14.78 -33.25
CA THR A 276 -72.39 -13.69 -32.66
C THR A 276 -72.65 -12.58 -33.69
N LEU A 277 -73.89 -12.49 -34.18
CA LEU A 277 -74.34 -11.45 -35.11
C LEU A 277 -75.04 -10.33 -34.34
N ASP A 278 -74.37 -9.18 -34.22
CA ASP A 278 -74.99 -7.95 -33.71
C ASP A 278 -75.80 -7.28 -34.83
N PHE A 279 -77.12 -7.25 -34.67
CA PHE A 279 -78.02 -6.53 -35.57
C PHE A 279 -78.43 -5.18 -34.97
N GLU A 280 -78.02 -4.09 -35.62
CA GLU A 280 -78.60 -2.78 -35.38
C GLU A 280 -79.83 -2.56 -36.27
N PRO A 281 -81.05 -2.46 -35.72
CA PRO A 281 -82.23 -2.16 -36.51
C PRO A 281 -82.17 -0.70 -36.99
N ARG A 282 -82.29 -0.50 -38.31
CA ARG A 282 -82.47 0.82 -38.88
C ARG A 282 -83.92 1.29 -38.65
N GLY A 283 -84.08 2.30 -37.81
CA GLY A 283 -85.29 3.13 -37.74
C GLY A 283 -85.41 4.06 -38.93
#